data_AF-A0A8T7JU97-F1
#
_entry.id   AF-A0A8T7JU97-F1
#
_cell.length_a   1.000
_cell.length_b   1.000
_cell.length_c   1.000
_cell.angle_alpha   90.00
_cell.angle_beta   90.00
_cell.angle_gamma   90.00
#
_symmetry.space_group_name_H-M   'P 1'
#
loop_
_entity.id
_entity.type
_entity.pdbx_description
1 polymer ?
#
loop_
_entity_poly.entity_id
_entity_poly.type
_entity_poly.pdbx_seq_one_letter_code
_entity_poly.pdbx_strand_id
1 'polypeptide(L)'
;GQLTPKSLAFCAAIAAGEVDDTNSLVQASLAIALSYWADQSMDRGDVAMFAAVQALNHSGNIDTNNPQLRARLSALSYIHEFAKTVTESPDDLPYVLQAIQRDVLGNQAEVRLLSDQFKIRKNQNFIETQASNFVRHTTDGSGLMSALTIIYAIYRCRKSHLPSLNEIFTNLDLMRLVRGPFNAAVRVFDDTGDWQIDLGQDSKWGIFTPNLFNQSSPSVTKFFLRYSGLQQFPDLYDQSLLAFSSSAPESSIAVSRLYIKFLRREIERINPDLWERYRVFLILCKRTLEAGLVNTLGDIVLSERTLLEIDVLKQIFPEVFRS
;
A
#
# COMPACT_ATOMS: atom_id res chain seq x y z
N GLY A 1 -12.48 6.35 -14.91
CA GLY A 1 -13.33 5.19 -15.21
C GLY A 1 -12.82 3.88 -14.62
N GLN A 2 -11.50 3.65 -14.51
CA GLN A 2 -10.92 2.36 -14.09
C GLN A 2 -10.78 2.14 -12.57
N LEU A 3 -10.84 3.21 -11.76
CA LEU A 3 -10.66 3.12 -10.30
C LEU A 3 -11.73 2.27 -9.61
N THR A 4 -13.01 2.53 -9.89
CA THR A 4 -14.11 1.83 -9.24
C THR A 4 -14.13 0.32 -9.55
N PRO A 5 -13.94 -0.14 -10.81
CA PRO A 5 -13.79 -1.57 -11.09
C PRO A 5 -12.57 -2.20 -10.42
N LYS A 6 -11.42 -1.51 -10.36
CA LYS A 6 -10.20 -2.04 -9.71
C LYS A 6 -10.41 -2.21 -8.20
N SER A 7 -10.99 -1.22 -7.53
CA SER A 7 -11.30 -1.29 -6.10
C SER A 7 -12.34 -2.38 -5.77
N LEU A 8 -13.39 -2.52 -6.59
CA LEU A 8 -14.39 -3.57 -6.42
C LEU A 8 -13.79 -4.97 -6.59
N ALA A 9 -13.00 -5.19 -7.64
CA ALA A 9 -12.33 -6.47 -7.88
C ALA A 9 -11.35 -6.82 -6.74
N PHE A 10 -10.63 -5.82 -6.24
CA PHE A 10 -9.70 -5.98 -5.12
C PHE A 10 -10.42 -6.34 -3.81
N CYS A 11 -11.48 -5.62 -3.44
CA CYS A 11 -12.28 -5.95 -2.25
C CYS A 11 -12.92 -7.35 -2.36
N ALA A 12 -13.43 -7.72 -3.53
CA ALA A 12 -13.99 -9.04 -3.78
C ALA A 12 -12.93 -10.14 -3.66
N ALA A 13 -11.73 -9.92 -4.18
CA ALA A 13 -10.61 -10.88 -4.07
C ALA A 13 -10.20 -11.10 -2.61
N ILE A 14 -10.11 -10.04 -1.81
CA ILE A 14 -9.75 -10.14 -0.39
C ILE A 14 -10.87 -10.80 0.44
N ALA A 15 -12.14 -10.50 0.13
CA ALA A 15 -13.27 -11.14 0.77
C ALA A 15 -13.44 -12.61 0.37
N ALA A 16 -12.93 -13.00 -0.81
CA ALA A 16 -12.91 -14.37 -1.34
C ALA A 16 -14.29 -15.09 -1.28
N GLY A 17 -15.39 -14.34 -1.40
CA GLY A 17 -16.74 -14.90 -1.32
C GLY A 17 -17.20 -15.34 0.07
N GLU A 18 -16.43 -15.08 1.13
CA GLU A 18 -16.84 -15.36 2.51
C GLU A 18 -17.71 -14.24 3.11
N VAL A 19 -17.89 -13.16 2.36
CA VAL A 19 -18.64 -11.97 2.77
C VAL A 19 -19.82 -11.78 1.82
N ASP A 20 -21.02 -12.20 2.26
CA ASP A 20 -22.26 -12.08 1.46
C ASP A 20 -22.87 -10.67 1.43
N ASP A 21 -22.46 -9.77 2.34
CA ASP A 21 -22.95 -8.39 2.35
C ASP A 21 -22.29 -7.57 1.25
N THR A 22 -22.93 -7.65 0.11
CA THR A 22 -22.54 -6.91 -1.09
C THR A 22 -22.57 -5.41 -0.85
N ASN A 23 -23.49 -4.90 -0.03
CA ASN A 23 -23.58 -3.46 0.24
C ASN A 23 -22.34 -2.98 1.00
N SER A 24 -21.97 -3.63 2.10
CA SER A 24 -20.76 -3.27 2.85
C SER A 24 -19.49 -3.38 2.00
N LEU A 25 -19.38 -4.40 1.14
CA LEU A 25 -18.25 -4.51 0.21
C LEU A 25 -18.22 -3.37 -0.82
N VAL A 26 -19.39 -2.94 -1.33
CA VAL A 26 -19.49 -1.77 -2.23
C VAL A 26 -19.07 -0.51 -1.50
N GLN A 27 -19.53 -0.27 -0.27
CA GLN A 27 -19.13 0.91 0.51
C GLN A 27 -17.62 0.92 0.80
N ALA A 28 -17.04 -0.23 1.17
CA ALA A 28 -15.60 -0.35 1.34
C ALA A 28 -14.83 -0.05 0.05
N SER A 29 -15.32 -0.56 -1.09
CA SER A 29 -14.74 -0.31 -2.40
C SER A 29 -14.82 1.17 -2.79
N LEU A 30 -15.91 1.86 -2.46
CA LEU A 30 -16.08 3.29 -2.71
C LEU A 30 -15.13 4.14 -1.86
N ALA A 31 -14.92 3.78 -0.59
CA ALA A 31 -13.95 4.44 0.28
C ALA A 31 -12.51 4.31 -0.27
N ILE A 32 -12.12 3.09 -0.69
CA ILE A 32 -10.81 2.84 -1.33
C ILE A 32 -10.71 3.57 -2.67
N ALA A 33 -11.76 3.58 -3.49
CA ALA A 33 -11.75 4.27 -4.78
C ALA A 33 -11.58 5.79 -4.63
N LEU A 34 -12.17 6.40 -3.60
CA LEU A 34 -11.95 7.81 -3.28
C LEU A 34 -10.51 8.07 -2.83
N SER A 35 -9.91 7.16 -2.07
CA SER A 35 -8.49 7.23 -1.71
C SER A 35 -7.60 7.23 -2.95
N TYR A 36 -7.79 6.28 -3.87
CA TYR A 36 -7.05 6.26 -5.13
C TYR A 36 -7.30 7.48 -6.03
N TRP A 37 -8.52 8.00 -6.04
CA TRP A 37 -8.82 9.23 -6.78
C TRP A 37 -8.03 10.41 -6.22
N ALA A 38 -7.92 10.53 -4.90
CA ALA A 38 -7.16 11.58 -4.25
C ALA A 38 -5.67 11.46 -4.55
N ASP A 39 -5.12 10.26 -4.42
CA ASP A 39 -3.73 9.93 -4.76
C ASP A 39 -3.37 10.32 -6.19
N GLN A 40 -4.08 9.77 -7.18
CA GLN A 40 -3.87 10.09 -8.60
C GLN A 40 -4.06 11.57 -8.91
N SER A 41 -4.98 12.25 -8.22
CA SER A 41 -5.17 13.70 -8.40
C SER A 41 -3.97 14.48 -7.86
N MET A 42 -3.42 14.07 -6.71
CA MET A 42 -2.21 14.67 -6.15
C MET A 42 -1.01 14.45 -7.07
N ASP A 43 -0.82 13.25 -7.61
CA ASP A 43 0.29 12.94 -8.53
C ASP A 43 0.23 13.76 -9.82
N ARG A 44 -0.99 14.01 -10.32
CA ARG A 44 -1.24 14.88 -11.48
C ARG A 44 -1.12 16.37 -11.17
N GLY A 45 -0.73 16.73 -9.95
CA GLY A 45 -0.47 18.11 -9.55
C GLY A 45 -1.70 18.89 -9.09
N ASP A 46 -2.85 18.24 -8.78
CA ASP A 46 -3.99 18.94 -8.17
C ASP A 46 -3.58 19.47 -6.77
N VAL A 47 -3.27 20.78 -6.71
CA VAL A 47 -2.85 21.46 -5.48
C VAL A 47 -4.01 21.56 -4.49
N ALA A 48 -5.25 21.68 -4.98
CA ALA A 48 -6.43 21.74 -4.12
C ALA A 48 -6.71 20.39 -3.46
N MET A 49 -6.49 19.27 -4.17
CA MET A 49 -6.57 17.94 -3.58
C MET A 49 -5.50 17.74 -2.50
N PHE A 50 -4.26 18.12 -2.79
CA PHE A 50 -3.18 18.03 -1.81
C PHE A 50 -3.48 18.85 -0.54
N ALA A 51 -3.93 20.09 -0.70
CA ALA A 51 -4.36 20.91 0.42
C ALA A 51 -5.54 20.29 1.19
N ALA A 52 -6.48 19.63 0.49
CA ALA A 52 -7.60 18.92 1.12
C ALA A 52 -7.13 17.71 1.95
N VAL A 53 -6.18 16.92 1.44
CA VAL A 53 -5.59 15.79 2.16
C VAL A 53 -4.78 16.27 3.36
N GLN A 54 -4.02 17.36 3.21
CA GLN A 54 -3.29 17.97 4.34
C GLN A 54 -4.26 18.47 5.41
N ALA A 55 -5.36 19.10 5.02
CA ALA A 55 -6.41 19.56 5.93
C ALA A 55 -7.09 18.42 6.71
N LEU A 56 -7.23 17.23 6.13
CA LEU A 56 -7.76 16.05 6.84
C LEU A 56 -6.79 15.50 7.88
N ASN A 57 -5.48 15.62 7.63
CA ASN A 57 -4.44 15.00 8.45
C ASN A 57 -3.76 15.96 9.44
N HIS A 58 -3.89 17.27 9.22
CA HIS A 58 -3.24 18.31 10.01
C HIS A 58 -4.23 19.41 10.39
N SER A 59 -4.15 19.86 11.64
CA SER A 59 -4.89 21.01 12.15
C SER A 59 -4.25 22.33 11.67
N GLY A 60 -4.26 22.58 10.38
CA GLY A 60 -3.77 23.83 9.78
C GLY A 60 -4.87 24.87 9.59
N ASN A 61 -4.49 26.14 9.38
CA ASN A 61 -5.42 27.17 8.92
C ASN A 61 -5.78 26.89 7.45
N ILE A 62 -6.92 26.27 7.22
CA ILE A 62 -7.45 25.96 5.90
C ILE A 62 -8.13 27.21 5.36
N ASP A 63 -7.69 27.71 4.20
CA ASP A 63 -8.43 28.76 3.48
C ASP A 63 -9.71 28.18 2.89
N THR A 64 -10.75 28.12 3.72
CA THR A 64 -12.06 27.63 3.33
C THR A 64 -12.76 28.52 2.29
N ASN A 65 -12.19 29.67 1.90
CA ASN A 65 -12.75 30.51 0.84
C ASN A 65 -12.47 29.96 -0.57
N ASN A 66 -11.48 29.09 -0.74
CA ASN A 66 -11.17 28.48 -2.03
C ASN A 66 -12.26 27.43 -2.44
N PRO A 67 -13.02 27.66 -3.53
CA PRO A 67 -14.10 26.76 -3.94
C PRO A 67 -13.63 25.38 -4.40
N GLN A 68 -12.44 25.29 -5.00
CA GLN A 68 -11.87 24.00 -5.44
C GLN A 68 -11.49 23.14 -4.23
N LEU A 69 -10.85 23.76 -3.22
CA LEU A 69 -10.52 23.09 -1.96
C LEU A 69 -11.77 22.58 -1.25
N ARG A 70 -12.83 23.40 -1.13
CA ARG A 70 -14.11 22.97 -0.55
C ARG A 70 -14.71 21.78 -1.29
N ALA A 71 -14.67 21.79 -2.62
CA ALA A 71 -15.18 20.66 -3.41
C ALA A 71 -14.39 19.37 -3.16
N ARG A 72 -13.05 19.44 -3.02
CA ARG A 72 -12.22 18.27 -2.68
C ARG A 72 -12.48 17.79 -1.26
N LEU A 73 -12.56 18.68 -0.28
CA LEU A 73 -12.90 18.32 1.11
C LEU A 73 -14.28 17.65 1.19
N SER A 74 -15.28 18.19 0.49
CA SER A 74 -16.63 17.59 0.43
C SER A 74 -16.63 16.23 -0.26
N ALA A 75 -15.76 16.00 -1.25
CA ALA A 75 -15.63 14.68 -1.86
C ALA A 75 -14.95 13.69 -0.91
N LEU A 76 -13.88 14.11 -0.22
CA LEU A 76 -13.15 13.26 0.73
C LEU A 76 -13.97 12.96 2.00
N SER A 77 -14.92 13.82 2.38
CA SER A 77 -15.81 13.52 3.52
C SER A 77 -16.67 12.29 3.28
N TYR A 78 -16.92 11.88 2.02
CA TYR A 78 -17.62 10.62 1.75
C TYR A 78 -16.82 9.37 2.17
N ILE A 79 -15.49 9.46 2.31
CA ILE A 79 -14.70 8.36 2.91
C ILE A 79 -15.21 8.06 4.32
N HIS A 80 -15.50 9.11 5.10
CA HIS A 80 -16.04 8.96 6.45
C HIS A 80 -17.42 8.30 6.44
N GLU A 81 -18.31 8.75 5.56
CA GLU A 81 -19.67 8.21 5.46
C GLU A 81 -19.67 6.73 5.02
N PHE A 82 -18.83 6.37 4.05
CA PHE A 82 -18.68 4.99 3.61
C PHE A 82 -18.03 4.11 4.70
N ALA A 83 -16.98 4.58 5.35
CA ALA A 83 -16.34 3.85 6.46
C ALA A 83 -17.29 3.64 7.64
N LYS A 84 -18.10 4.64 7.98
CA LYS A 84 -19.13 4.56 9.02
C LYS A 84 -20.22 3.56 8.66
N THR A 85 -20.63 3.51 7.38
CA THR A 85 -21.62 2.52 6.92
C THR A 85 -21.09 1.09 7.01
N VAL A 86 -19.80 0.89 6.75
CA VAL A 86 -19.13 -0.42 6.84
C VAL A 86 -18.90 -0.86 8.30
N THR A 87 -18.73 0.10 9.20
CA THR A 87 -18.26 -0.15 10.56
C THR A 87 -19.39 0.04 11.57
N GLU A 88 -20.14 -1.03 11.85
CA GLU A 88 -21.24 -1.00 12.83
C GLU A 88 -20.73 -0.82 14.27
N SER A 89 -19.51 -1.27 14.57
CA SER A 89 -18.86 -1.13 15.89
C SER A 89 -18.16 0.22 16.00
N PRO A 90 -18.66 1.19 16.80
CA PRO A 90 -18.08 2.55 16.83
C PRO A 90 -16.61 2.61 17.22
N ASP A 91 -16.14 1.65 18.03
CA ASP A 91 -14.75 1.59 18.50
C ASP A 91 -13.74 1.26 17.38
N ASP A 92 -14.21 0.71 16.26
CA ASP A 92 -13.37 0.34 15.11
C ASP A 92 -13.25 1.46 14.07
N LEU A 93 -14.24 2.35 14.02
CA LEU A 93 -14.29 3.41 13.02
C LEU A 93 -13.04 4.31 13.02
N PRO A 94 -12.49 4.74 14.18
CA PRO A 94 -11.26 5.54 14.22
C PRO A 94 -10.07 4.84 13.53
N TYR A 95 -9.98 3.52 13.64
CA TYR A 95 -8.89 2.74 13.04
C TYR A 95 -9.05 2.61 11.53
N VAL A 96 -10.28 2.41 11.04
CA VAL A 96 -10.59 2.41 9.60
C VAL A 96 -10.25 3.76 8.99
N LEU A 97 -10.67 4.85 9.63
CA LEU A 97 -10.38 6.21 9.16
C LEU A 97 -8.89 6.52 9.22
N GLN A 98 -8.20 6.16 10.30
CA GLN A 98 -6.75 6.30 10.39
C GLN A 98 -6.05 5.58 9.24
N ALA A 99 -6.42 4.32 8.98
CA ALA A 99 -5.78 3.52 7.94
C ALA A 99 -5.96 4.14 6.53
N ILE A 100 -7.11 4.75 6.23
CA ILE A 100 -7.36 5.38 4.92
C ILE A 100 -6.76 6.79 4.86
N GLN A 101 -7.11 7.64 5.81
CA GLN A 101 -6.82 9.08 5.76
C GLN A 101 -5.36 9.36 6.10
N ARG A 102 -4.82 8.73 7.15
CA ARG A 102 -3.47 9.00 7.64
C ARG A 102 -2.45 8.07 7.02
N ASP A 103 -2.68 6.77 7.14
CA ASP A 103 -1.68 5.78 6.74
C ASP A 103 -1.55 5.70 5.21
N VAL A 104 -2.61 5.99 4.43
CA VAL A 104 -2.51 6.09 2.97
C VAL A 104 -2.39 7.53 2.52
N LEU A 105 -3.47 8.32 2.58
CA LEU A 105 -3.48 9.65 1.96
C LEU A 105 -2.48 10.62 2.58
N GLY A 106 -2.34 10.62 3.91
CA GLY A 106 -1.37 11.44 4.61
C GLY A 106 0.06 11.11 4.19
N ASN A 107 0.41 9.83 4.13
CA ASN A 107 1.72 9.39 3.66
C ASN A 107 1.96 9.74 2.18
N GLN A 108 0.98 9.60 1.30
CA GLN A 108 1.11 10.02 -0.10
C GLN A 108 1.34 11.53 -0.25
N ALA A 109 0.66 12.34 0.56
CA ALA A 109 0.91 13.78 0.62
C ALA A 109 2.34 14.09 1.10
N GLU A 110 2.86 13.39 2.10
CA GLU A 110 4.25 13.56 2.54
C GLU A 110 5.26 13.15 1.47
N VAL A 111 5.00 12.07 0.74
CA VAL A 111 5.83 11.66 -0.40
C VAL A 111 5.84 12.74 -1.50
N ARG A 112 4.67 13.33 -1.81
CA ARG A 112 4.58 14.47 -2.74
C ARG A 112 5.38 15.68 -2.24
N LEU A 113 5.35 16.00 -0.95
CA LEU A 113 6.16 17.09 -0.40
C LEU A 113 7.65 16.83 -0.56
N LEU A 114 8.11 15.61 -0.28
CA LEU A 114 9.50 15.21 -0.49
C LEU A 114 9.89 15.29 -1.97
N SER A 115 8.99 14.87 -2.86
CA SER A 115 9.13 14.99 -4.32
C SER A 115 9.34 16.44 -4.77
N ASP A 116 8.49 17.36 -4.31
CA ASP A 116 8.59 18.78 -4.68
C ASP A 116 9.85 19.44 -4.11
N GLN A 117 10.23 19.12 -2.86
CA GLN A 117 11.48 19.59 -2.27
C GLN A 117 12.71 19.09 -3.04
N PHE A 118 12.70 17.82 -3.49
CA PHE A 118 13.77 17.26 -4.29
C PHE A 118 13.91 17.98 -5.63
N LYS A 119 12.80 18.23 -6.34
CA LYS A 119 12.79 18.96 -7.63
C LYS A 119 13.39 20.36 -7.53
N ILE A 120 13.15 21.06 -6.42
CA ILE A 120 13.69 22.41 -6.17
C ILE A 120 15.19 22.34 -5.87
N ARG A 121 15.62 21.41 -5.02
CA ARG A 121 17.00 21.36 -4.51
C ARG A 121 17.98 20.66 -5.46
N LYS A 122 17.52 19.70 -6.28
CA LYS A 122 18.31 18.88 -7.22
C LYS A 122 19.65 18.37 -6.65
N ASN A 123 19.67 18.03 -5.36
CA ASN A 123 20.88 17.72 -4.62
C ASN A 123 20.85 16.27 -4.14
N GLN A 124 21.90 15.51 -4.42
CA GLN A 124 22.04 14.11 -4.00
C GLN A 124 22.05 13.95 -2.46
N ASN A 125 22.58 14.94 -1.74
CA ASN A 125 22.55 14.96 -0.28
C ASN A 125 21.12 15.02 0.28
N PHE A 126 20.16 15.56 -0.48
CA PHE A 126 18.76 15.62 -0.05
C PHE A 126 18.16 14.21 0.05
N ILE A 127 18.39 13.36 -0.96
CA ILE A 127 17.89 11.98 -0.95
C ILE A 127 18.50 11.22 0.22
N GLU A 128 19.81 11.33 0.44
CA GLU A 128 20.46 10.63 1.56
C GLU A 128 19.91 11.06 2.91
N THR A 129 19.65 12.36 3.10
CA THR A 129 19.10 12.90 4.35
C THR A 129 17.63 12.51 4.55
N GLN A 130 16.84 12.41 3.47
CA GLN A 130 15.40 12.13 3.53
C GLN A 130 15.04 10.66 3.27
N ALA A 131 16.02 9.81 2.98
CA ALA A 131 15.79 8.42 2.57
C ALA A 131 14.92 7.65 3.58
N SER A 132 15.14 7.84 4.88
CA SER A 132 14.33 7.20 5.93
C SER A 132 12.87 7.66 5.92
N ASN A 133 12.63 8.98 5.80
CA ASN A 133 11.27 9.53 5.72
C ASN A 133 10.58 9.04 4.45
N PHE A 134 11.26 9.13 3.32
CA PHE A 134 10.76 8.65 2.03
C PHE A 134 10.33 7.18 2.12
N VAL A 135 11.23 6.31 2.57
CA VAL A 135 10.98 4.86 2.73
C VAL A 135 9.77 4.60 3.63
N ARG A 136 9.70 5.28 4.77
CA ARG A 136 8.58 5.11 5.70
C ARG A 136 7.26 5.49 5.03
N HIS A 137 7.18 6.69 4.45
CA HIS A 137 5.93 7.18 3.86
C HIS A 137 5.50 6.35 2.64
N THR A 138 6.42 5.98 1.74
CA THR A 138 6.07 5.16 0.56
C THR A 138 5.65 3.73 0.95
N THR A 139 6.25 3.16 2.00
CA THR A 139 5.92 1.81 2.46
C THR A 139 4.60 1.78 3.23
N ASP A 140 4.40 2.70 4.17
CA ASP A 140 3.16 2.79 4.95
C ASP A 140 1.98 3.23 4.09
N GLY A 141 2.24 4.03 3.05
CA GLY A 141 1.27 4.48 2.04
C GLY A 141 0.83 3.42 1.03
N SER A 142 1.33 2.19 1.09
CA SER A 142 1.08 1.11 0.11
C SER A 142 -0.39 0.65 -0.01
N GLY A 143 -1.29 1.10 0.86
CA GLY A 143 -2.71 0.77 0.80
C GLY A 143 -3.11 -0.51 1.55
N LEU A 144 -2.16 -1.36 1.94
CA LEU A 144 -2.43 -2.62 2.66
C LEU A 144 -3.33 -2.40 3.88
N MET A 145 -2.91 -1.56 4.83
CA MET A 145 -3.65 -1.32 6.07
C MET A 145 -5.07 -0.82 5.79
N SER A 146 -5.26 0.09 4.84
CA SER A 146 -6.58 0.61 4.50
C SER A 146 -7.55 -0.49 4.05
N ALA A 147 -7.09 -1.39 3.17
CA ALA A 147 -7.89 -2.49 2.66
C ALA A 147 -8.17 -3.55 3.72
N LEU A 148 -7.15 -3.92 4.50
CA LEU A 148 -7.28 -4.89 5.58
C LEU A 148 -8.27 -4.41 6.64
N THR A 149 -8.08 -3.19 7.13
CA THR A 149 -8.84 -2.65 8.26
C THR A 149 -10.31 -2.47 7.91
N ILE A 150 -10.63 -1.95 6.72
CA ILE A 150 -12.02 -1.77 6.30
C ILE A 150 -12.73 -3.09 6.02
N ILE A 151 -12.05 -4.07 5.42
CA ILE A 151 -12.66 -5.40 5.16
C ILE A 151 -12.80 -6.18 6.47
N TYR A 152 -11.80 -6.11 7.36
CA TYR A 152 -11.90 -6.73 8.68
C TYR A 152 -13.07 -6.19 9.50
N ALA A 153 -13.34 -4.88 9.43
CA ALA A 153 -14.50 -4.27 10.07
C ALA A 153 -15.81 -4.94 9.60
N ILE A 154 -15.95 -5.25 8.31
CA ILE A 154 -17.10 -6.00 7.77
C ILE A 154 -17.22 -7.39 8.43
N TYR A 155 -16.10 -8.12 8.54
CA TYR A 155 -16.09 -9.44 9.19
C TYR A 155 -16.51 -9.35 10.66
N ARG A 156 -16.01 -8.35 11.38
CA ARG A 156 -16.30 -8.18 12.81
C ARG A 156 -17.77 -7.83 13.07
N CYS A 157 -18.41 -7.05 12.19
CA CYS A 157 -19.85 -6.79 12.28
C CYS A 157 -20.68 -8.07 12.28
N ARG A 158 -20.25 -9.11 11.53
CA ARG A 158 -20.93 -10.42 11.51
C ARG A 158 -20.43 -11.41 12.54
N LYS A 159 -19.23 -11.19 13.08
CA LYS A 159 -18.54 -12.09 14.00
C LYS A 159 -18.02 -11.28 15.17
N SER A 160 -18.91 -10.93 16.09
CA SER A 160 -18.61 -10.08 17.25
C SER A 160 -17.56 -10.64 18.21
N HIS A 161 -17.28 -11.95 18.14
CA HIS A 161 -16.21 -12.59 18.91
C HIS A 161 -14.80 -12.29 18.37
N LEU A 162 -14.67 -11.73 17.16
CA LEU A 162 -13.38 -11.38 16.59
C LEU A 162 -12.75 -10.21 17.38
N PRO A 163 -11.41 -10.20 17.55
CA PRO A 163 -10.69 -9.11 18.21
C PRO A 163 -11.05 -7.73 17.66
N SER A 164 -11.06 -6.72 18.53
CA SER A 164 -11.24 -5.34 18.09
C SER A 164 -10.06 -4.82 17.26
N LEU A 165 -10.29 -3.80 16.43
CA LEU A 165 -9.17 -3.12 15.77
C LEU A 165 -8.25 -2.45 16.77
N ASN A 166 -8.78 -1.94 17.89
CA ASN A 166 -7.95 -1.46 19.01
C ASN A 166 -6.99 -2.55 19.51
N GLU A 167 -7.49 -3.75 19.75
CA GLU A 167 -6.67 -4.88 20.20
C GLU A 167 -5.62 -5.27 19.16
N ILE A 168 -6.00 -5.31 17.88
CA ILE A 168 -5.08 -5.62 16.76
C ILE A 168 -3.97 -4.57 16.67
N PHE A 169 -4.33 -3.28 16.68
CA PHE A 169 -3.38 -2.17 16.52
C PHE A 169 -2.47 -1.98 17.73
N THR A 170 -2.91 -2.40 18.93
CA THR A 170 -2.07 -2.36 20.14
C THR A 170 -1.18 -3.59 20.30
N ASN A 171 -1.39 -4.64 19.51
CA ASN A 171 -0.49 -5.80 19.49
C ASN A 171 0.79 -5.48 18.70
N LEU A 172 1.89 -5.22 19.41
CA LEU A 172 3.16 -4.80 18.81
C LEU A 172 3.79 -5.86 17.90
N ASP A 173 3.67 -7.14 18.24
CA ASP A 173 4.25 -8.22 17.43
C ASP A 173 3.52 -8.35 16.09
N LEU A 174 2.18 -8.31 16.12
CA LEU A 174 1.36 -8.32 14.93
C LEU A 174 1.59 -7.07 14.09
N MET A 175 1.59 -5.87 14.70
CA MET A 175 1.81 -4.63 13.94
C MET A 175 3.22 -4.52 13.38
N ARG A 176 4.24 -5.07 14.05
CA ARG A 176 5.61 -5.16 13.50
C ARG A 176 5.62 -5.98 12.22
N LEU A 177 4.93 -7.11 12.20
CA LEU A 177 4.82 -7.99 11.03
C LEU A 177 4.06 -7.33 9.87
N VAL A 178 2.91 -6.69 10.17
CA VAL A 178 2.05 -6.13 9.13
C VAL A 178 2.63 -4.81 8.58
N ARG A 179 3.07 -3.90 9.45
CA ARG A 179 3.56 -2.58 9.02
C ARG A 179 4.98 -2.60 8.43
N GLY A 180 5.78 -3.60 8.79
CA GLY A 180 7.11 -3.79 8.21
C GLY A 180 7.07 -4.72 6.99
N PRO A 181 7.24 -6.04 7.18
CA PRO A 181 7.30 -7.01 6.10
C PRO A 181 6.17 -6.94 5.08
N PHE A 182 4.91 -6.89 5.52
CA PHE A 182 3.76 -7.01 4.60
C PHE A 182 3.55 -5.73 3.79
N ASN A 183 3.57 -4.55 4.43
CA ASN A 183 3.53 -3.26 3.71
C ASN A 183 4.67 -3.16 2.69
N ALA A 184 5.89 -3.53 3.08
CA ALA A 184 7.04 -3.48 2.19
C ALA A 184 6.90 -4.43 0.99
N ALA A 185 6.31 -5.61 1.17
CA ALA A 185 6.03 -6.50 0.06
C ALA A 185 4.99 -5.91 -0.90
N VAL A 186 3.89 -5.33 -0.39
CA VAL A 186 2.91 -4.65 -1.25
C VAL A 186 3.57 -3.52 -2.04
N ARG A 187 4.42 -2.71 -1.40
CA ARG A 187 5.17 -1.66 -2.10
C ARG A 187 6.08 -2.21 -3.20
N VAL A 188 6.82 -3.30 -2.92
CA VAL A 188 7.67 -3.97 -3.92
C VAL A 188 6.84 -4.46 -5.11
N PHE A 189 5.68 -5.06 -4.86
CA PHE A 189 4.80 -5.57 -5.91
C PHE A 189 4.23 -4.43 -6.75
N ASP A 190 3.73 -3.37 -6.11
CA ASP A 190 3.21 -2.18 -6.79
C ASP A 190 4.30 -1.50 -7.63
N ASP A 191 5.48 -1.24 -7.05
CA ASP A 191 6.61 -0.64 -7.76
C ASP A 191 7.13 -1.51 -8.92
N THR A 192 7.03 -2.82 -8.81
CA THR A 192 7.45 -3.75 -9.87
C THR A 192 6.53 -3.63 -11.09
N GLY A 193 5.25 -3.32 -10.91
CA GLY A 193 4.31 -3.10 -12.01
C GLY A 193 4.48 -1.72 -12.65
N ASP A 194 4.73 -0.70 -11.82
CA ASP A 194 4.62 0.70 -12.24
C ASP A 194 5.96 1.37 -12.60
N TRP A 195 7.11 0.70 -12.42
CA TRP A 195 8.44 1.33 -12.60
C TRP A 195 8.63 2.05 -13.94
N GLN A 196 8.07 1.53 -15.04
CA GLN A 196 8.16 2.18 -16.35
C GLN A 196 7.37 3.49 -16.42
N ILE A 197 6.15 3.48 -15.86
CA ILE A 197 5.29 4.66 -15.76
C ILE A 197 6.00 5.70 -14.87
N ASP A 198 6.64 5.22 -13.81
CA ASP A 198 7.31 6.03 -12.81
C ASP A 198 8.66 6.59 -13.22
N LEU A 199 9.17 6.30 -14.42
CA LEU A 199 10.39 6.95 -14.94
C LEU A 199 10.17 8.42 -15.32
N GLY A 200 8.95 8.96 -15.16
CA GLY A 200 8.65 10.37 -15.38
C GLY A 200 8.78 10.80 -16.85
N GLN A 201 8.82 9.83 -17.77
CA GLN A 201 8.80 10.09 -19.21
C GLN A 201 7.43 10.57 -19.69
N ASP A 202 6.37 10.34 -18.88
CA ASP A 202 5.04 10.87 -19.15
C ASP A 202 4.81 12.18 -18.38
N SER A 203 4.72 13.26 -19.15
CA SER A 203 4.39 14.63 -18.69
C SER A 203 3.14 14.73 -17.79
N LYS A 204 2.26 13.73 -17.80
CA LYS A 204 1.04 13.69 -16.98
C LYS A 204 1.29 13.32 -15.51
N TRP A 205 2.42 12.70 -15.17
CA TRP A 205 2.71 12.17 -13.82
C TRP A 205 3.81 12.94 -13.08
N GLY A 206 4.50 13.86 -13.77
CA GLY A 206 5.51 14.74 -13.17
C GLY A 206 6.92 14.12 -13.05
N ILE A 207 7.89 14.94 -12.62
CA ILE A 207 9.35 14.64 -12.68
C ILE A 207 9.87 13.81 -11.48
N PHE A 208 9.02 13.41 -10.53
CA PHE A 208 9.44 12.53 -9.45
C PHE A 208 8.27 11.68 -8.97
N THR A 209 8.13 10.57 -9.68
CA THR A 209 7.25 9.43 -9.46
C THR A 209 8.02 8.40 -8.63
N PRO A 210 7.73 8.33 -7.32
CA PRO A 210 8.54 7.60 -6.36
C PRO A 210 8.37 6.10 -6.56
N ASN A 211 9.37 5.48 -7.16
CA ASN A 211 9.41 4.04 -7.31
C ASN A 211 10.72 3.50 -6.76
N LEU A 212 10.69 2.46 -5.92
CA LEU A 212 11.88 1.87 -5.31
C LEU A 212 12.93 1.40 -6.34
N PHE A 213 12.51 0.99 -7.54
CA PHE A 213 13.41 0.51 -8.60
C PHE A 213 14.00 1.64 -9.45
N ASN A 214 13.45 2.85 -9.36
CA ASN A 214 13.96 4.02 -10.09
C ASN A 214 14.91 4.89 -9.23
N GLN A 215 15.31 4.43 -8.03
CA GLN A 215 16.17 5.19 -7.13
C GLN A 215 17.65 4.88 -7.33
N SER A 216 18.45 5.93 -7.55
CA SER A 216 19.91 5.83 -7.72
C SER A 216 20.70 5.83 -6.39
N SER A 217 20.03 6.07 -5.25
CA SER A 217 20.70 6.19 -3.94
C SER A 217 20.73 4.86 -3.19
N PRO A 218 21.92 4.32 -2.87
CA PRO A 218 22.04 3.10 -2.05
C PRO A 218 21.44 3.25 -0.64
N SER A 219 21.33 4.49 -0.14
CA SER A 219 20.76 4.77 1.17
C SER A 219 19.27 4.45 1.22
N VAL A 220 18.52 4.76 0.14
CA VAL A 220 17.09 4.44 0.05
C VAL A 220 16.88 2.93 0.14
N THR A 221 17.62 2.15 -0.65
CA THR A 221 17.57 0.68 -0.60
C THR A 221 17.89 0.15 0.78
N LYS A 222 18.98 0.61 1.41
CA LYS A 222 19.38 0.16 2.76
C LYS A 222 18.32 0.50 3.80
N PHE A 223 17.74 1.70 3.77
CA PHE A 223 16.66 2.06 4.67
C PHE A 223 15.41 1.21 4.42
N PHE A 224 15.05 0.96 3.16
CA PHE A 224 13.92 0.11 2.80
C PHE A 224 14.05 -1.31 3.35
N LEU A 225 15.20 -1.96 3.12
CA LEU A 225 15.46 -3.31 3.61
C LEU A 225 15.52 -3.39 5.15
N ARG A 226 15.95 -2.33 5.83
CA ARG A 226 15.91 -2.26 7.30
C ARG A 226 14.50 -2.03 7.81
N TYR A 227 13.76 -1.14 7.19
CA TYR A 227 12.38 -0.80 7.53
C TYR A 227 11.45 -2.01 7.38
N SER A 228 11.63 -2.78 6.31
CA SER A 228 10.89 -4.02 6.09
C SER A 228 11.20 -5.12 7.12
N GLY A 229 12.26 -4.97 7.92
CA GLY A 229 12.72 -5.97 8.88
C GLY A 229 13.64 -7.04 8.28
N LEU A 230 13.96 -6.94 6.99
CA LEU A 230 14.73 -7.95 6.24
C LEU A 230 16.17 -8.10 6.75
N GLN A 231 16.70 -7.10 7.48
CA GLN A 231 17.98 -7.18 8.21
C GLN A 231 18.07 -8.34 9.21
N GLN A 232 16.93 -8.93 9.63
CA GLN A 232 16.91 -10.13 10.48
C GLN A 232 17.33 -11.40 9.73
N PHE A 233 17.42 -11.36 8.40
CA PHE A 233 17.82 -12.46 7.53
C PHE A 233 19.02 -12.03 6.68
N PRO A 234 20.27 -12.13 7.20
CA PRO A 234 21.46 -11.61 6.52
C PRO A 234 21.63 -12.14 5.09
N ASP A 235 21.31 -13.42 4.87
CA ASP A 235 21.39 -14.06 3.56
C ASP A 235 20.44 -13.43 2.53
N LEU A 236 19.21 -13.11 2.94
CA LEU A 236 18.24 -12.44 2.08
C LEU A 236 18.55 -10.95 1.94
N TYR A 237 19.10 -10.32 2.98
CA TYR A 237 19.46 -8.91 2.99
C TYR A 237 20.56 -8.61 1.98
N ASP A 238 21.62 -9.40 1.98
CA ASP A 238 22.74 -9.23 1.05
C ASP A 238 22.31 -9.53 -0.39
N GLN A 239 21.52 -10.59 -0.61
CA GLN A 239 20.92 -10.88 -1.92
C GLN A 239 20.02 -9.76 -2.42
N SER A 240 19.22 -9.15 -1.53
CA SER A 240 18.33 -8.04 -1.91
C SER A 240 19.10 -6.78 -2.26
N LEU A 241 20.16 -6.45 -1.51
CA LEU A 241 21.06 -5.35 -1.86
C LEU A 241 21.67 -5.53 -3.26
N LEU A 242 22.09 -6.76 -3.58
CA LEU A 242 22.66 -7.08 -4.88
C LEU A 242 21.61 -7.07 -6.00
N ALA A 243 20.38 -7.52 -5.72
CA ALA A 243 19.29 -7.47 -6.68
C ALA A 243 18.92 -6.01 -7.02
N PHE A 244 18.78 -5.15 -6.01
CA PHE A 244 18.48 -3.74 -6.19
C PHE A 244 19.57 -2.96 -6.94
N SER A 245 20.82 -3.42 -6.96
CA SER A 245 21.90 -2.76 -7.72
C SER A 245 21.91 -3.11 -9.22
N SER A 246 21.06 -4.05 -9.65
CA SER A 246 20.86 -4.36 -11.07
C SER A 246 19.93 -3.33 -11.73
N SER A 247 19.96 -3.24 -13.06
CA SER A 247 18.97 -2.45 -13.81
C SER A 247 17.56 -3.04 -13.67
N ALA A 248 16.53 -2.20 -13.78
CA ALA A 248 15.20 -2.69 -14.15
C ALA A 248 15.22 -3.13 -15.62
N PRO A 249 14.60 -4.26 -16.00
CA PRO A 249 13.62 -5.07 -15.24
C PRO A 249 14.21 -6.21 -14.39
N GLU A 250 15.49 -6.57 -14.53
CA GLU A 250 16.06 -7.72 -13.82
C GLU A 250 15.99 -7.56 -12.30
N SER A 251 16.21 -6.34 -11.82
CA SER A 251 16.11 -5.95 -10.41
C SER A 251 14.71 -6.21 -9.83
N SER A 252 13.65 -5.81 -10.53
CA SER A 252 12.29 -5.85 -9.99
C SER A 252 11.76 -7.29 -9.83
N ILE A 253 12.05 -8.17 -10.80
CA ILE A 253 11.71 -9.59 -10.71
C ILE A 253 12.52 -10.28 -9.60
N ALA A 254 13.83 -10.01 -9.51
CA ALA A 254 14.69 -10.63 -8.51
C ALA A 254 14.28 -10.23 -7.08
N VAL A 255 14.04 -8.93 -6.84
CA VAL A 255 13.59 -8.41 -5.55
C VAL A 255 12.22 -8.98 -5.17
N SER A 256 11.27 -9.04 -6.11
CA SER A 256 9.94 -9.63 -5.85
C SER A 256 10.03 -11.09 -5.38
N ARG A 257 10.89 -11.91 -6.02
CA ARG A 257 11.12 -13.30 -5.60
C ARG A 257 11.77 -13.40 -4.21
N LEU A 258 12.70 -12.51 -3.89
CA LEU A 258 13.34 -12.45 -2.57
C LEU A 258 12.34 -12.05 -1.49
N TYR A 259 11.45 -11.09 -1.77
CA TYR A 259 10.40 -10.69 -0.85
C TYR A 259 9.40 -11.82 -0.58
N ILE A 260 9.09 -12.68 -1.55
CA ILE A 260 8.26 -13.86 -1.31
C ILE A 260 8.94 -14.88 -0.39
N LYS A 261 10.24 -15.13 -0.58
CA LYS A 261 11.01 -15.97 0.35
C LYS A 261 11.04 -15.37 1.75
N PHE A 262 11.21 -14.06 1.85
CA PHE A 262 11.19 -13.32 3.11
C PHE A 262 9.84 -13.42 3.83
N LEU A 263 8.73 -13.20 3.11
CA LEU A 263 7.38 -13.32 3.66
C LEU A 263 7.10 -14.71 4.23
N ARG A 264 7.53 -15.77 3.55
CA ARG A 264 7.37 -17.14 4.06
C ARG A 264 8.10 -17.35 5.38
N ARG A 265 9.35 -16.91 5.47
CA ARG A 265 10.13 -17.00 6.72
C ARG A 265 9.49 -16.19 7.85
N GLU A 266 8.91 -15.03 7.56
CA GLU A 266 8.19 -14.26 8.59
C GLU A 266 6.88 -14.96 9.02
N ILE A 267 6.13 -15.56 8.08
CA ILE A 267 4.92 -16.34 8.40
C ILE A 267 5.24 -17.58 9.24
N GLU A 268 6.31 -18.30 8.91
CA GLU A 268 6.79 -19.47 9.66
C GLU A 268 7.20 -19.13 11.11
N ARG A 269 7.56 -17.87 11.38
CA ARG A 269 7.93 -17.37 12.72
C ARG A 269 6.76 -16.85 13.54
N ILE A 270 5.54 -16.80 12.98
CA ILE A 270 4.37 -16.34 13.73
C ILE A 270 4.10 -17.31 14.89
N ASN A 271 3.99 -16.76 16.11
CA ASN A 271 3.63 -17.54 17.28
C ASN A 271 2.25 -18.21 17.04
N PRO A 272 2.10 -19.53 17.27
CA PRO A 272 0.82 -20.24 17.11
C PRO A 272 -0.36 -19.59 17.85
N ASP A 273 -0.14 -19.05 19.06
CA ASP A 273 -1.18 -18.38 19.84
C ASP A 273 -1.64 -17.07 19.18
N LEU A 274 -0.70 -16.35 18.55
CA LEU A 274 -0.97 -15.14 17.79
C LEU A 274 -1.73 -15.49 16.50
N TRP A 275 -1.32 -16.58 15.83
CA TRP A 275 -2.01 -17.08 14.64
C TRP A 275 -3.46 -17.44 14.95
N GLU A 276 -3.71 -18.20 16.02
CA GLU A 276 -5.05 -18.63 16.40
C GLU A 276 -5.94 -17.44 16.77
N ARG A 277 -5.42 -16.52 17.62
CA ARG A 277 -6.17 -15.35 18.08
C ARG A 277 -6.53 -14.38 16.96
N TYR A 278 -5.61 -14.12 16.03
CA TYR A 278 -5.78 -13.13 14.96
C TYR A 278 -5.96 -13.76 13.58
N ARG A 279 -6.39 -15.02 13.51
CA ARG A 279 -6.47 -15.84 12.29
C ARG A 279 -7.15 -15.13 11.13
N VAL A 280 -8.33 -14.55 11.37
CA VAL A 280 -9.09 -13.86 10.31
C VAL A 280 -8.32 -12.67 9.76
N PHE A 281 -7.73 -11.85 10.63
CA PHE A 281 -6.95 -10.68 10.21
C PHE A 281 -5.71 -11.09 9.41
N LEU A 282 -5.00 -12.14 9.84
CA LEU A 282 -3.83 -12.69 9.15
C LEU A 282 -4.18 -13.33 7.80
N ILE A 283 -5.34 -13.98 7.68
CA ILE A 283 -5.85 -14.49 6.40
C ILE A 283 -6.12 -13.32 5.44
N LEU A 284 -6.71 -12.23 5.91
CA LEU A 284 -6.91 -11.03 5.07
C LEU A 284 -5.56 -10.43 4.64
N CYS A 285 -4.54 -10.42 5.51
CA CYS A 285 -3.18 -10.02 5.16
C CYS A 285 -2.65 -10.87 3.99
N LYS A 286 -2.74 -12.20 4.11
CA LYS A 286 -2.33 -13.13 3.05
C LYS A 286 -3.04 -12.83 1.74
N ARG A 287 -4.37 -12.71 1.74
CA ARG A 287 -5.16 -12.45 0.53
C ARG A 287 -4.82 -11.12 -0.13
N THR A 288 -4.53 -10.10 0.68
CA THR A 288 -4.14 -8.78 0.16
C THR A 288 -2.76 -8.83 -0.49
N LEU A 289 -1.81 -9.58 0.08
CA LEU A 289 -0.50 -9.83 -0.53
C LEU A 289 -0.63 -10.62 -1.84
N GLU A 290 -1.48 -11.65 -1.88
CA GLU A 290 -1.77 -12.43 -3.09
C GLU A 290 -2.40 -11.55 -4.18
N ALA A 291 -3.38 -10.72 -3.83
CA ALA A 291 -4.02 -9.80 -4.76
C ALA A 291 -3.02 -8.75 -5.32
N GLY A 292 -2.13 -8.22 -4.46
CA GLY A 292 -1.06 -7.31 -4.88
C GLY A 292 -0.12 -7.97 -5.88
N LEU A 293 0.33 -9.20 -5.59
CA LEU A 293 1.18 -9.98 -6.48
C LEU A 293 0.50 -10.26 -7.84
N VAL A 294 -0.78 -10.65 -7.84
CA VAL A 294 -1.54 -10.88 -9.08
C VAL A 294 -1.68 -9.59 -9.89
N ASN A 295 -1.90 -8.45 -9.24
CA ASN A 295 -1.94 -7.15 -9.92
C ASN A 295 -0.61 -6.87 -10.63
N THR A 296 0.53 -7.03 -9.94
CA THR A 296 1.86 -6.88 -10.54
C THR A 296 2.05 -7.77 -11.76
N LEU A 297 1.62 -9.04 -11.70
CA LEU A 297 1.71 -9.95 -12.83
C LEU A 297 0.85 -9.48 -14.00
N GLY A 298 -0.36 -8.97 -13.73
CA GLY A 298 -1.20 -8.33 -14.73
C GLY A 298 -0.51 -7.14 -15.39
N ASP A 299 0.09 -6.27 -14.59
CA ASP A 299 0.75 -5.05 -15.08
C ASP A 299 2.01 -5.36 -15.92
N ILE A 300 2.79 -6.38 -15.54
CA ILE A 300 3.92 -6.90 -16.35
C ILE A 300 3.40 -7.44 -17.70
N VAL A 301 2.35 -8.26 -17.69
CA VAL A 301 1.77 -8.84 -18.92
C VAL A 301 1.17 -7.77 -19.83
N LEU A 302 0.64 -6.68 -19.27
CA LEU A 302 0.06 -5.57 -20.04
C LEU A 302 1.12 -4.60 -20.59
N SER A 303 2.25 -4.41 -19.88
CA SER A 303 3.36 -3.55 -20.32
C SER A 303 4.22 -4.20 -21.40
N GLU A 304 4.37 -5.53 -21.37
CA GLU A 304 5.02 -6.28 -22.44
C GLU A 304 4.02 -6.63 -23.56
N ARG A 305 4.01 -5.86 -24.66
CA ARG A 305 3.29 -6.20 -25.91
C ARG A 305 3.87 -7.46 -26.59
N THR A 306 4.06 -8.58 -25.91
CA THR A 306 4.33 -9.88 -26.54
C THR A 306 4.04 -10.99 -25.53
N LEU A 307 3.44 -12.08 -26.03
CA LEU A 307 3.14 -13.34 -25.34
C LEU A 307 4.21 -13.77 -24.31
N LEU A 308 4.05 -13.34 -23.06
CA LEU A 308 4.64 -14.04 -21.92
C LEU A 308 3.67 -15.18 -21.57
N GLU A 309 4.07 -16.40 -21.93
CA GLU A 309 3.32 -17.61 -21.64
C GLU A 309 3.04 -17.70 -20.14
N ILE A 310 1.77 -17.94 -19.80
CA ILE A 310 1.25 -18.16 -18.44
C ILE A 310 2.09 -19.18 -17.65
N ASP A 311 2.85 -20.04 -18.32
CA ASP A 311 3.73 -21.03 -17.72
C ASP A 311 4.99 -20.46 -17.07
N VAL A 312 5.48 -19.28 -17.49
CA VAL A 312 6.56 -18.56 -16.79
C VAL A 312 6.04 -18.04 -15.43
N LEU A 313 4.81 -17.52 -15.38
CA LEU A 313 4.19 -17.03 -14.14
C LEU A 313 4.00 -18.14 -13.09
N LYS A 314 3.62 -19.34 -13.54
CA LYS A 314 3.52 -20.55 -12.68
C LYS A 314 4.87 -21.06 -12.18
N GLN A 315 5.95 -20.88 -12.95
CA GLN A 315 7.31 -21.22 -12.52
C GLN A 315 7.92 -20.18 -11.58
N ILE A 316 7.50 -18.90 -11.69
CA ILE A 316 8.00 -17.82 -10.84
C ILE A 316 7.37 -17.87 -9.44
N PHE A 317 6.09 -18.27 -9.33
CA PHE A 317 5.35 -18.30 -8.06
C PHE A 317 4.62 -19.63 -7.78
N PRO A 318 5.31 -20.78 -7.79
CA PRO A 318 4.67 -22.10 -7.69
C PRO A 318 3.97 -22.34 -6.33
N GLU A 319 4.28 -21.55 -5.31
CA GLU A 319 3.79 -21.77 -3.94
C GLU A 319 2.65 -20.82 -3.54
N VAL A 320 2.25 -19.87 -4.40
CA VAL A 320 1.03 -19.07 -4.22
C VAL A 320 -0.21 -19.93 -4.52
N PHE A 321 -0.03 -21.05 -5.23
CA PHE A 321 -1.10 -21.95 -5.67
C PHE A 321 -1.18 -23.28 -4.90
N ARG A 322 -0.48 -23.42 -3.77
CA ARG A 322 -0.71 -24.55 -2.87
C ARG A 322 -1.73 -24.14 -1.82
N SER A 323 -2.97 -24.57 -2.06
CA SER A 323 -4.09 -24.62 -1.11
C SER A 323 -3.70 -25.34 0.16
#